data_AF-A0A7L3K9H0-F1
#
_entry.id   AF-A0A7L3K9H0-F1
#
_cell.length_a   1.000
_cell.length_b   1.000
_cell.length_c   1.000
_cell.angle_alpha   90.00
_cell.angle_beta   90.00
_cell.angle_gamma   90.00
#
_symmetry.space_group_name_H-M   'P 1'
#
loop_
_entity.id
_entity.type
_entity.pdbx_description
1 polymer ?
#
loop_
_entity_poly.entity_id
_entity_poly.type
_entity_poly.pdbx_seq_one_letter_code
_entity_poly.pdbx_strand_id
1 'polypeptide(L)'
;VQAADAAAAGARGEQAQNKALKEKHKRRKKRGRAEAAAVAALQESNEDSSEQPLLNVYNSIQEEVPAKRKMLEKMQEKTEIKDLQLEFGLEKMDYLSTIRCDCSYCNLDKIRRESIRDEESGCWKIPEPVTQKPHLP
;
A
#
# COMPACT_ATOMS: atom_id res chain seq x y z
N VAL A 1 35.54 -5.53 56.63
CA VAL A 1 36.58 -5.81 55.60
C VAL A 1 35.98 -6.44 54.33
N GLN A 2 34.98 -7.32 54.41
CA GLN A 2 34.42 -8.02 53.23
C GLN A 2 33.69 -7.15 52.17
N ALA A 3 33.22 -5.94 52.50
CA ALA A 3 32.49 -5.09 51.54
C ALA A 3 33.41 -4.36 50.54
N ALA A 4 34.68 -4.12 50.89
CA ALA A 4 35.63 -3.40 50.02
C ALA A 4 36.20 -4.32 48.91
N ASP A 5 36.42 -5.59 49.22
CA ASP A 5 36.96 -6.58 48.26
C ASP A 5 35.95 -6.96 47.18
N ALA A 6 34.65 -7.00 47.51
CA ALA A 6 33.58 -7.25 46.53
C ALA A 6 33.45 -6.12 45.50
N ALA A 7 33.61 -4.85 45.94
CA ALA A 7 33.57 -3.69 45.05
C ALA A 7 34.80 -3.61 44.13
N ALA A 8 35.99 -3.95 44.64
CA ALA A 8 37.22 -3.99 43.84
C ALA A 8 37.19 -5.13 42.80
N ALA A 9 36.61 -6.29 43.13
CA ALA A 9 36.41 -7.39 42.19
C ALA A 9 35.40 -7.03 41.08
N GLY A 10 34.29 -6.36 41.42
CA GLY A 10 33.30 -5.86 40.46
C GLY A 10 33.88 -4.84 39.49
N ALA A 11 34.59 -3.82 40.00
CA ALA A 11 35.23 -2.79 39.18
C ALA A 11 36.30 -3.35 38.22
N ARG A 12 37.05 -4.37 38.67
CA ARG A 12 38.07 -5.05 37.85
C ARG A 12 37.45 -5.89 36.73
N GLY A 13 36.30 -6.52 36.98
CA GLY A 13 35.53 -7.28 35.99
C GLY A 13 34.91 -6.39 34.90
N GLU A 14 34.32 -5.26 35.28
CA GLU A 14 33.73 -4.29 34.36
C GLU A 14 34.78 -3.62 33.47
N GLN A 15 35.95 -3.28 34.02
CA GLN A 15 37.06 -2.71 33.25
C GLN A 15 37.64 -3.73 32.23
N ALA A 16 37.70 -5.01 32.61
CA ALA A 16 38.12 -6.09 31.71
C ALA A 16 37.12 -6.30 30.56
N GLN A 17 35.82 -6.28 30.85
CA GLN A 17 34.76 -6.40 29.84
C GLN A 17 34.76 -5.21 28.87
N ASN A 18 34.95 -3.99 29.38
CA ASN A 18 35.05 -2.78 28.54
C ASN A 18 36.27 -2.84 27.60
N LYS A 19 37.42 -3.34 28.08
CA LYS A 19 38.63 -3.55 27.26
C LYS A 19 38.41 -4.62 26.19
N ALA A 20 37.75 -5.73 26.53
CA ALA A 20 37.44 -6.81 25.58
C ALA A 20 36.47 -6.35 24.48
N LEU A 21 35.48 -5.52 24.82
CA LEU A 21 34.55 -4.94 23.85
C LEU A 21 35.25 -3.99 22.88
N LYS A 22 36.19 -3.16 23.37
CA LYS A 22 37.02 -2.27 22.54
C LYS A 22 37.93 -3.07 21.59
N GLU A 23 38.56 -4.12 22.08
CA GLU A 23 39.35 -5.07 21.27
C GLU A 23 38.49 -5.74 20.18
N LYS A 24 37.30 -6.23 20.54
CA LYS A 24 36.35 -6.83 19.59
C LYS A 24 35.93 -5.85 18.48
N HIS A 25 35.64 -4.59 18.82
CA HIS A 25 35.31 -3.57 17.84
C HIS A 25 36.50 -3.25 16.93
N LYS A 26 37.72 -3.13 17.48
CA LYS A 26 38.96 -2.91 16.73
C LYS A 26 39.21 -4.04 15.73
N ARG A 27 39.03 -5.30 16.15
CA ARG A 27 39.16 -6.48 15.28
C ARG A 27 38.12 -6.50 14.16
N ARG A 28 36.85 -6.17 14.46
CA ARG A 28 35.79 -6.04 13.44
C ARG A 28 36.12 -4.94 12.42
N LYS A 29 36.60 -3.79 12.87
CA LYS A 29 37.00 -2.68 12.00
C LYS A 29 38.21 -3.05 11.13
N LYS A 30 39.20 -3.76 11.67
CA LYS A 30 40.37 -4.22 10.89
C LYS A 30 39.96 -5.26 9.85
N ARG A 31 39.06 -6.19 10.20
CA ARG A 31 38.53 -7.18 9.25
C ARG A 31 37.75 -6.50 8.13
N GLY A 32 36.82 -5.60 8.46
CA GLY A 32 36.07 -4.87 7.43
C GLY A 32 36.96 -4.02 6.52
N ARG A 33 38.04 -3.43 7.04
CA ARG A 33 39.03 -2.71 6.21
C ARG A 33 39.84 -3.66 5.31
N ALA A 34 40.25 -4.82 5.83
CA ALA A 34 40.97 -5.83 5.02
C ALA A 34 40.07 -6.44 3.95
N GLU A 35 38.80 -6.65 4.27
CA GLU A 35 37.78 -7.18 3.37
C GLU A 35 37.44 -6.17 2.26
N ALA A 36 37.24 -4.89 2.61
CA ALA A 36 37.08 -3.82 1.63
C ALA A 36 38.32 -3.64 0.74
N ALA A 37 39.53 -3.74 1.30
CA ALA A 37 40.77 -3.66 0.53
C ALA A 37 40.96 -4.85 -0.43
N ALA A 38 40.55 -6.07 -0.02
CA ALA A 38 40.58 -7.23 -0.89
C ALA A 38 39.57 -7.12 -2.04
N VAL A 39 38.36 -6.61 -1.78
CA VAL A 39 37.37 -6.34 -2.83
C VAL A 39 37.86 -5.28 -3.80
N ALA A 40 38.48 -4.20 -3.31
CA ALA A 40 39.05 -3.16 -4.16
C ALA A 40 40.21 -3.69 -5.05
N ALA A 41 41.13 -4.48 -4.49
CA ALA A 41 42.23 -5.06 -5.26
C ALA A 41 41.74 -6.04 -6.35
N LEU A 42 40.68 -6.81 -6.07
CA LEU A 42 40.05 -7.68 -7.07
C LEU A 42 39.34 -6.87 -8.17
N GLN A 43 38.76 -5.72 -7.83
CA GLN A 43 38.17 -4.81 -8.81
C GLN A 43 39.23 -4.17 -9.71
N GLU A 44 40.34 -3.68 -9.15
CA GLU A 44 41.45 -3.09 -9.91
C GLU A 44 42.10 -4.11 -10.87
N SER A 45 42.24 -5.38 -10.45
CA SER A 45 42.77 -6.43 -11.35
C SER A 45 41.85 -6.78 -12.52
N ASN A 46 40.57 -6.37 -12.47
CA ASN A 46 39.58 -6.65 -13.49
C ASN A 46 39.26 -5.44 -14.38
N GLU A 47 39.78 -4.25 -14.08
CA GLU A 47 39.50 -3.03 -14.86
C GLU A 47 40.11 -3.04 -16.27
N ASP A 48 41.21 -3.78 -16.49
CA ASP A 48 41.84 -3.97 -17.81
C ASP A 48 41.17 -5.08 -18.65
N SER A 49 40.19 -5.79 -18.08
CA SER A 49 39.44 -6.81 -18.80
C SER A 49 38.35 -6.18 -19.66
N SER A 50 38.39 -6.45 -20.97
CA SER A 50 37.36 -6.05 -21.94
C SER A 50 35.94 -6.52 -21.58
N GLU A 51 35.81 -7.39 -20.59
CA GLU A 51 34.58 -7.97 -20.07
C GLU A 51 33.91 -7.09 -18.98
N GLN A 52 34.66 -6.24 -18.29
CA GLN A 52 34.18 -5.39 -17.19
C GLN A 52 33.11 -4.37 -17.64
N PRO A 53 33.25 -3.68 -18.79
CA PRO A 53 32.18 -2.83 -19.31
C PRO A 53 30.92 -3.62 -19.66
N LEU A 54 31.08 -4.85 -20.19
CA LEU A 54 29.98 -5.72 -20.57
C LEU A 54 29.21 -6.22 -19.34
N LEU A 55 29.92 -6.55 -18.26
CA LEU A 55 29.36 -6.92 -16.97
C LEU A 55 28.58 -5.77 -16.33
N ASN A 56 29.09 -4.54 -16.44
CA ASN A 56 28.39 -3.35 -15.96
C ASN A 56 27.11 -3.08 -16.74
N VAL A 57 27.13 -3.20 -18.08
CA VAL A 57 25.94 -3.08 -18.92
C VAL A 57 24.93 -4.19 -18.57
N TYR A 58 25.40 -5.42 -18.40
CA TYR A 58 24.54 -6.55 -18.01
C TYR A 58 23.88 -6.31 -16.65
N ASN A 59 24.64 -5.91 -15.64
CA ASN A 59 24.12 -5.60 -14.31
C ASN A 59 23.14 -4.41 -14.32
N SER A 60 23.46 -3.35 -15.08
CA SER A 60 22.57 -2.20 -15.26
C SER A 60 21.24 -2.61 -15.88
N ILE A 61 21.28 -3.44 -16.94
CA ILE A 61 20.07 -3.94 -17.61
C ILE A 61 19.28 -4.89 -16.70
N GLN A 62 19.96 -5.76 -15.95
CA GLN A 62 19.36 -6.69 -15.00
C GLN A 62 18.58 -5.98 -13.90
N GLU A 63 19.00 -4.78 -13.49
CA GLU A 63 18.27 -3.97 -12.50
C GLU A 63 17.20 -3.07 -13.14
N GLU A 64 17.49 -2.48 -14.30
CA GLU A 64 16.61 -1.52 -14.96
C GLU A 64 15.34 -2.16 -15.53
N VAL A 65 15.46 -3.33 -16.19
CA VAL A 65 14.32 -4.04 -16.80
C VAL A 65 13.24 -4.42 -15.77
N PRO A 66 13.56 -5.06 -14.63
CA PRO A 66 12.54 -5.37 -13.62
C PRO A 66 12.02 -4.12 -12.91
N ALA A 67 12.86 -3.09 -12.69
CA ALA A 67 12.41 -1.83 -12.11
C ALA A 67 11.36 -1.15 -13.00
N LYS A 68 11.60 -1.07 -14.31
CA LYS A 68 10.64 -0.53 -15.29
C LYS A 68 9.38 -1.38 -15.39
N ARG A 69 9.51 -2.72 -15.39
CA ARG A 69 8.36 -3.63 -15.38
C ARG A 69 7.47 -3.41 -14.16
N LYS A 70 8.05 -3.23 -12.98
CA LYS A 70 7.31 -2.96 -11.73
C LYS A 70 6.60 -1.60 -11.75
N MET A 71 7.22 -0.58 -12.36
CA MET A 71 6.56 0.73 -12.52
C MET A 71 5.42 0.66 -13.54
N LEU A 72 5.62 -0.07 -14.64
CA LEU A 72 4.57 -0.29 -15.63
C LEU A 72 3.41 -1.09 -15.05
N GLU A 73 3.69 -2.15 -14.27
CA GLU A 73 2.67 -2.94 -13.60
C GLU A 73 1.86 -2.09 -12.61
N LYS A 74 2.50 -1.21 -11.82
CA LYS A 74 1.81 -0.25 -10.94
C LYS A 74 0.95 0.77 -11.70
N MET A 75 1.40 1.20 -12.89
CA MET A 75 0.62 2.10 -13.75
C MET A 75 -0.53 1.38 -14.46
N GLN A 76 -0.35 0.11 -14.81
CA GLN A 76 -1.34 -0.72 -15.52
C GLN A 76 -2.23 -1.52 -14.56
N GLU A 77 -2.02 -1.45 -13.25
CA GLU A 77 -2.78 -2.26 -12.29
C GLU A 77 -4.22 -1.76 -12.16
N LYS A 78 -5.08 -2.24 -13.07
CA LYS A 78 -6.53 -2.39 -12.90
C LYS A 78 -7.30 -1.10 -12.60
N THR A 79 -6.73 0.08 -12.79
CA THR A 79 -7.42 1.36 -12.51
C THR A 79 -8.53 1.58 -13.51
N GLU A 80 -8.24 1.55 -14.82
CA GLU A 80 -9.23 1.93 -15.84
C GLU A 80 -10.53 1.11 -15.82
N ILE A 81 -10.45 -0.23 -15.68
CA ILE A 81 -11.66 -1.07 -15.60
C ILE A 81 -12.43 -0.81 -14.29
N LYS A 82 -11.72 -0.64 -13.17
CA LYS A 82 -12.37 -0.38 -11.88
C LYS A 82 -12.98 1.02 -11.83
N ASP A 83 -12.32 2.00 -12.43
CA ASP A 83 -12.76 3.38 -12.50
C ASP A 83 -14.02 3.46 -13.37
N LEU A 84 -14.02 2.83 -14.55
CA LEU A 84 -15.21 2.71 -15.40
C LEU A 84 -16.36 1.95 -14.70
N GLN A 85 -16.05 0.88 -13.97
CA GLN A 85 -17.05 0.14 -13.20
C GLN A 85 -17.63 0.98 -12.05
N LEU A 86 -16.81 1.82 -11.41
CA LEU A 86 -17.24 2.73 -10.36
C LEU A 86 -18.12 3.85 -10.92
N GLU A 87 -17.70 4.49 -12.00
CA GLU A 87 -18.46 5.52 -12.70
C GLU A 87 -19.83 4.99 -13.14
N PHE A 88 -19.88 3.83 -13.78
CA PHE A 88 -21.13 3.20 -14.22
C PHE A 88 -22.04 2.82 -13.04
N GLY A 89 -21.45 2.38 -11.92
CA GLY A 89 -22.17 2.08 -10.69
C GLY A 89 -22.82 3.32 -10.07
N LEU A 90 -22.10 4.44 -10.06
CA LEU A 90 -22.59 5.73 -9.57
C LEU A 90 -23.69 6.29 -10.48
N GLU A 91 -23.48 6.31 -11.80
CA GLU A 91 -24.46 6.80 -12.77
C GLU A 91 -25.77 5.99 -12.71
N LYS A 92 -25.68 4.67 -12.55
CA LYS A 92 -26.85 3.81 -12.33
C LYS A 92 -27.59 4.15 -11.05
N MET A 93 -26.89 4.45 -9.97
CA MET A 93 -27.50 4.80 -8.68
C MET A 93 -28.23 6.15 -8.77
N ASP A 94 -27.63 7.13 -9.43
CA ASP A 94 -28.22 8.45 -9.67
C ASP A 94 -29.45 8.35 -10.59
N TYR A 95 -29.37 7.59 -11.68
CA TYR A 95 -30.51 7.35 -12.56
C TYR A 95 -31.70 6.73 -11.83
N LEU A 96 -31.45 5.70 -11.00
CA LEU A 96 -32.49 5.06 -10.19
C LEU A 96 -33.04 6.00 -9.11
N SER A 97 -32.22 6.89 -8.57
CA SER A 97 -32.64 7.93 -7.63
C SER A 97 -33.57 8.94 -8.32
N THR A 98 -33.20 9.45 -9.49
CA THR A 98 -34.01 10.39 -10.28
C THR A 98 -35.36 9.78 -10.65
N ILE A 99 -35.40 8.54 -11.16
CA ILE A 99 -36.68 7.85 -11.45
C ILE A 99 -37.55 7.72 -10.18
N ARG A 100 -36.94 7.43 -9.03
CA ARG A 100 -37.67 7.31 -7.77
C ARG A 100 -38.14 8.66 -7.22
N CYS A 101 -37.39 9.73 -7.43
CA CYS A 101 -37.68 11.08 -6.91
C CYS A 101 -38.65 11.87 -7.78
N ASP A 102 -38.65 11.65 -9.09
CA ASP A 102 -39.56 12.33 -10.03
C ASP A 102 -40.99 11.76 -10.00
N CYS A 103 -41.19 10.60 -9.35
CA CYS A 103 -42.48 9.96 -9.18
C CYS A 103 -43.03 10.14 -7.76
N SER A 104 -44.34 10.37 -7.61
CA SER A 104 -45.03 10.48 -6.31
C SER A 104 -44.89 9.24 -5.41
N TYR A 105 -44.32 8.14 -5.91
CA TYR A 105 -43.93 6.94 -5.17
C TYR A 105 -42.65 7.11 -4.32
N CYS A 106 -41.96 8.26 -4.37
CA CYS A 106 -40.83 8.56 -3.50
C CYS A 106 -41.17 8.48 -2.00
N ASN A 107 -42.43 8.73 -1.64
CA ASN A 107 -42.90 8.70 -0.25
C ASN A 107 -43.86 7.53 -0.03
N LEU A 108 -43.30 6.35 0.26
CA LEU A 108 -44.06 5.13 0.56
C LEU A 108 -45.04 5.30 1.72
N ASP A 109 -44.72 6.15 2.70
CA ASP A 109 -45.61 6.44 3.83
C ASP A 109 -46.81 7.31 3.45
N LYS A 110 -46.68 8.16 2.43
CA LYS A 110 -47.81 8.90 1.86
C LYS A 110 -48.71 7.94 1.09
N ILE A 111 -48.15 7.10 0.23
CA ILE A 111 -48.93 6.13 -0.55
C ILE A 111 -49.67 5.13 0.33
N ARG A 112 -49.04 4.62 1.39
CA ARG A 112 -49.70 3.71 2.35
C ARG A 112 -50.87 4.38 3.08
N ARG A 113 -50.80 5.68 3.34
CA ARG A 113 -51.89 6.43 3.99
C ARG A 113 -53.04 6.74 3.04
N GLU A 114 -52.72 7.00 1.78
CA GLU A 114 -53.70 7.35 0.75
C GLU A 114 -54.31 6.11 0.07
N SER A 115 -53.68 4.94 0.20
CA SER A 115 -54.23 3.69 -0.31
C SER A 115 -55.41 3.21 0.52
N ILE A 116 -56.49 2.84 -0.16
CA ILE A 116 -57.72 2.37 0.48
C ILE A 116 -57.91 0.90 0.13
N ARG A 117 -58.18 0.06 1.14
CA ARG A 117 -58.53 -1.34 0.89
C ARG A 117 -59.95 -1.42 0.32
N ASP A 118 -60.07 -2.10 -0.80
CA ASP A 118 -61.34 -2.38 -1.43
C ASP A 118 -61.85 -3.74 -0.96
N GLU A 119 -62.93 -3.75 -0.18
CA GLU A 119 -63.50 -4.97 0.42
C GLU A 119 -64.15 -5.88 -0.64
N GLU A 120 -64.67 -5.31 -1.73
CA GLU A 120 -65.32 -6.07 -2.81
C GLU A 120 -64.30 -6.84 -3.68
N SER A 121 -63.15 -6.22 -3.95
CA SER A 121 -62.08 -6.80 -4.74
C SER A 121 -61.04 -7.55 -3.91
N GLY A 122 -61.04 -7.36 -2.58
CA GLY A 122 -60.00 -7.83 -1.67
C GLY A 122 -58.61 -7.23 -1.92
N CYS A 123 -58.50 -6.14 -2.69
CA CYS A 123 -57.24 -5.54 -3.12
C CYS A 123 -57.07 -4.11 -2.58
N TRP A 124 -55.83 -3.61 -2.59
CA TRP A 124 -55.54 -2.22 -2.22
C TRP A 124 -55.66 -1.31 -3.45
N LYS A 125 -56.48 -0.27 -3.38
CA LYS A 125 -56.56 0.80 -4.37
C LYS A 125 -55.46 1.81 -4.08
N ILE A 126 -54.44 1.84 -4.92
CA ILE A 126 -53.28 2.72 -4.79
C ILE A 126 -53.53 4.00 -5.62
N PRO A 127 -53.20 5.20 -5.12
CA PRO A 127 -53.32 6.44 -5.89
C PRO A 127 -52.48 6.42 -7.18
N GLU A 128 -52.99 7.08 -8.23
CA GLU A 128 -52.28 7.16 -9.51
C GLU A 128 -50.95 7.92 -9.36
N PRO A 129 -49.84 7.41 -9.94
CA PRO A 129 -48.55 8.08 -9.89
C PRO A 129 -48.60 9.43 -10.60
N VAL A 130 -48.23 10.49 -9.90
CA VAL A 130 -48.01 11.81 -10.49
C VAL A 130 -46.51 12.01 -10.65
N THR A 131 -46.03 12.10 -11.89
CA THR A 131 -44.65 12.48 -12.17
C THR A 131 -44.52 13.98 -12.25
N GLN A 132 -43.68 14.58 -11.41
CA GLN A 132 -43.34 16.00 -11.54
C GLN A 132 -42.27 16.13 -12.64
N LYS A 133 -42.49 17.04 -13.58
CA LYS A 133 -41.53 17.29 -14.66
C LYS A 133 -40.27 17.91 -14.03
N PRO A 134 -39.08 17.30 -14.14
CA PRO A 134 -37.90 17.86 -13.52
C PRO A 134 -37.59 19.22 -14.17
N HIS A 135 -37.43 20.25 -13.33
CA HIS A 135 -36.84 21.50 -13.77
C HIS A 135 -35.33 21.24 -13.92
N LEU A 136 -34.86 21.16 -15.17
CA LEU A 136 -33.42 21.23 -15.46
C LEU A 136 -32.90 22.64 -15.06
N PRO A 137 -31.70 22.75 -14.47
CA PRO A 137 -30.99 24.02 -14.30
C PRO A 137 -30.48 24.57 -15.64
#